data_AF-F3C7G5-F1
#
_entry.id   AF-F3C7G5-F1
#
_cell.length_a   1.000
_cell.length_b   1.000
_cell.length_c   1.000
_cell.angle_alpha   90.00
_cell.angle_beta   90.00
_cell.angle_gamma   90.00
#
_symmetry.space_group_name_H-M   'P 1'
#
loop_
_entity.id
_entity.type
_entity.pdbx_description
1 polymer ?
#
loop_
_entity_poly.entity_id
_entity_poly.type
_entity_poly.pdbx_seq_one_letter_code
_entity_poly.pdbx_strand_id
1 'polypeptide(L)'
;MKPSLSLLTVCLLLTACNAPAPRLDSGIQPPARWAFAQSAAAQRSDAHWWQQFGSPQLNRLIEQASRDSHEVAAAMARVRQAQASR
;
A
#
# COMPACT_ATOMS: atom_id res chain seq x y z
N MET A 1 32.31 -3.19 -40.44
CA MET A 1 32.50 -3.35 -38.97
C MET A 1 31.77 -2.22 -38.23
N LYS A 2 30.44 -2.28 -38.11
CA LYS A 2 29.62 -1.30 -37.36
C LYS A 2 28.21 -1.78 -36.90
N PRO A 3 27.64 -2.92 -37.34
CA PRO A 3 26.29 -3.28 -36.90
C PRO A 3 26.26 -3.66 -35.41
N SER A 4 27.34 -4.28 -34.91
CA SER A 4 27.49 -4.67 -33.51
C SER A 4 27.46 -3.48 -32.55
N LEU A 5 28.05 -2.34 -32.96
CA LEU A 5 28.11 -1.13 -32.14
C LEU A 5 26.75 -0.43 -32.10
N SER A 6 26.03 -0.42 -33.23
CA SER A 6 24.66 0.08 -33.30
C SER A 6 23.68 -0.75 -32.46
N LEU A 7 23.84 -2.08 -32.45
CA LEU A 7 23.01 -2.99 -31.66
C LEU A 7 23.23 -2.79 -30.16
N LEU A 8 24.50 -2.60 -29.75
CA LEU A 8 24.87 -2.33 -28.36
C LEU A 8 24.26 -1.02 -27.84
N THR A 9 24.29 0.05 -28.64
CA THR A 9 23.68 1.34 -28.28
C THR A 9 22.16 1.23 -28.12
N VAL A 10 21.48 0.50 -29.01
CA VAL A 10 20.03 0.25 -28.90
C VAL A 10 19.72 -0.54 -27.63
N CYS A 11 20.44 -1.63 -27.34
CA CYS A 11 20.24 -2.38 -26.10
C CYS A 11 20.44 -1.53 -24.84
N LEU A 12 21.46 -0.64 -24.81
CA LEU A 12 21.69 0.27 -23.69
C LEU A 12 20.52 1.24 -23.48
N LEU A 13 20.02 1.83 -24.57
CA LEU A 13 18.89 2.77 -24.53
C LEU A 13 17.59 2.11 -24.04
N LEU A 14 17.34 0.83 -24.38
CA LEU A 14 16.16 0.10 -23.88
C LEU A 14 16.22 -0.16 -22.37
N THR A 15 17.40 -0.31 -21.78
CA THR A 15 17.55 -0.57 -20.33
C THR A 15 17.51 0.69 -19.46
N ALA A 16 17.62 1.88 -20.06
CA ALA A 16 17.73 3.15 -19.33
C ALA A 16 16.42 3.60 -18.64
N CYS A 17 15.26 3.11 -19.05
CA CYS A 17 13.95 3.50 -18.50
C CYS A 17 13.43 2.59 -17.37
N ASN A 18 14.20 1.59 -16.91
CA ASN A 18 13.75 0.63 -15.89
C ASN A 18 14.39 0.86 -14.50
N ALA A 19 14.71 2.10 -14.13
CA ALA A 19 15.16 2.37 -12.76
C ALA A 19 13.96 2.29 -11.80
N PRO A 20 13.94 1.35 -10.83
CA PRO A 20 12.89 1.33 -9.81
C PRO A 20 12.94 2.64 -9.06
N ALA A 21 11.77 3.28 -8.87
CA ALA A 21 11.70 4.47 -8.03
C ALA A 21 12.34 4.14 -6.66
N PRO A 22 13.28 4.97 -6.18
CA PRO A 22 13.90 4.74 -4.88
C PRO A 22 12.81 4.67 -3.81
N ARG A 23 13.02 3.82 -2.80
CA ARG A 23 12.12 3.77 -1.66
C ARG A 23 12.06 5.17 -1.04
N LEU A 24 10.85 5.72 -0.94
CA LEU A 24 10.62 6.96 -0.22
C LEU A 24 10.88 6.68 1.27
N ASP A 25 12.02 7.14 1.77
CA ASP A 25 12.21 7.27 3.20
C ASP A 25 11.64 8.63 3.61
N SER A 26 10.58 8.59 4.43
CA SER A 26 9.95 9.82 4.93
C SER A 26 10.90 10.65 5.81
N GLY A 27 12.01 10.08 6.29
CA GLY A 27 12.92 10.72 7.24
C GLY A 27 12.30 10.98 8.62
N ILE A 28 11.04 10.58 8.83
CA ILE A 28 10.33 10.74 10.10
C ILE A 28 10.94 9.75 11.10
N GLN A 29 11.62 10.28 12.11
CA GLN A 29 12.16 9.49 13.22
C GLN A 29 11.14 9.46 14.36
N PRO A 30 10.41 8.34 14.57
CA PRO A 30 9.53 8.21 15.71
C PRO A 30 10.34 8.16 17.01
N PRO A 31 9.75 8.52 18.16
CA PRO A 31 10.42 8.38 19.43
C PRO A 31 10.74 6.91 19.71
N ALA A 32 11.87 6.64 20.37
CA ALA A 32 12.29 5.29 20.74
C ALA A 32 11.26 4.56 21.63
N ARG A 33 10.41 5.31 22.34
CA ARG A 33 9.27 4.79 23.09
C ARG A 33 8.13 5.80 23.10
N TRP A 34 6.91 5.30 22.95
CA TRP A 34 5.71 6.07 23.21
C TRP A 34 5.38 6.01 24.70
N ALA A 35 4.94 7.12 25.30
CA ALA A 35 4.64 7.20 26.74
C ALA A 35 3.61 6.15 27.19
N PHE A 36 2.69 5.78 26.29
CA PHE A 36 1.67 4.76 26.50
C PHE A 36 1.79 3.63 25.48
N ALA A 37 3.01 3.19 25.20
CA ALA A 37 3.21 1.92 24.50
C ALA A 37 2.78 0.77 25.43
N GLN A 38 1.48 0.47 25.50
CA GLN A 38 1.07 -0.88 25.90
C GLN A 38 1.84 -1.85 25.00
N SER A 39 2.30 -2.98 25.55
CA SER A 39 3.02 -4.05 24.87
C SER A 39 2.15 -4.71 23.79
N ALA A 40 1.82 -3.96 22.75
CA ALA A 40 0.95 -4.32 21.65
C ALA A 40 1.77 -4.60 20.38
N ALA A 41 3.07 -4.87 20.53
CA ALA A 41 3.97 -5.16 19.42
C ALA A 41 3.61 -6.44 18.64
N ALA A 42 2.59 -7.20 19.07
CA ALA A 42 2.14 -8.41 18.40
C ALA A 42 0.62 -8.46 18.13
N GLN A 43 -0.16 -7.40 18.41
CA GLN A 43 -1.57 -7.41 18.00
C GLN A 43 -1.61 -7.07 16.50
N ARG A 44 -1.45 -8.11 15.68
CA ARG A 44 -1.83 -8.11 14.26
C ARG A 44 -3.14 -7.33 14.14
N SER A 45 -3.16 -6.30 13.29
CA SER A 45 -4.33 -5.43 13.13
C SER A 45 -5.58 -6.29 13.05
N ASP A 46 -6.42 -6.21 14.08
CA ASP A 46 -7.59 -7.08 14.17
C ASP A 46 -8.53 -6.68 13.03
N ALA A 47 -8.66 -7.57 12.05
CA ALA A 47 -9.52 -7.36 10.90
C ALA A 47 -10.99 -7.14 11.30
N HIS A 48 -11.38 -7.59 12.49
CA HIS A 48 -12.72 -7.45 13.06
C HIS A 48 -12.70 -6.71 14.40
N TRP A 49 -11.82 -5.71 14.55
CA TRP A 49 -11.65 -4.91 15.77
C TRP A 49 -12.96 -4.42 16.39
N TRP A 50 -13.98 -4.16 15.57
CA TRP A 50 -15.28 -3.66 16.02
C TRP A 50 -16.09 -4.70 16.83
N GLN A 51 -15.78 -5.99 16.72
CA GLN A 51 -16.44 -7.04 17.51
C GLN A 51 -16.13 -6.89 19.00
N GLN A 52 -15.02 -6.25 19.36
CA GLN A 52 -14.63 -5.99 20.74
C GLN A 52 -15.62 -5.07 21.49
N PHE A 53 -16.47 -4.33 20.75
CA PHE A 53 -17.55 -3.53 21.34
C PHE A 53 -18.76 -4.36 21.78
N GLY A 54 -18.87 -5.63 21.37
CA GLY A 54 -19.96 -6.51 21.77
C GLY A 54 -21.35 -6.11 21.24
N SER A 55 -21.43 -5.21 20.25
CA SER A 55 -22.70 -4.76 19.69
C SER A 55 -23.07 -5.52 18.40
N PRO A 56 -24.11 -6.37 18.40
CA PRO A 56 -24.56 -7.06 17.19
C PRO A 56 -25.16 -6.10 16.15
N GLN A 57 -25.65 -4.93 16.56
CA GLN A 57 -26.10 -3.88 15.65
C GLN A 57 -24.91 -3.27 14.91
N LEU A 58 -23.83 -2.95 15.63
CA LEU A 58 -22.60 -2.42 15.04
C LEU A 58 -22.00 -3.41 14.03
N ASN A 59 -21.94 -4.69 14.39
CA ASN A 59 -21.42 -5.73 13.50
C ASN A 59 -22.16 -5.74 12.16
N ARG A 60 -23.50 -5.73 12.19
CA ARG A 60 -24.32 -5.70 10.97
C ARG A 60 -24.09 -4.44 10.13
N LEU A 61 -23.98 -3.28 10.77
CA LEU A 61 -23.73 -2.02 10.05
C LEU A 61 -22.37 -2.03 9.35
N ILE A 62 -21.33 -2.53 10.02
CA ILE A 62 -19.99 -2.62 9.43
C ILE A 62 -19.95 -3.67 8.32
N GLU A 63 -20.60 -4.82 8.48
CA GLU A 63 -20.72 -5.83 7.43
C GLU A 63 -21.52 -5.37 6.21
N GLN A 64 -22.51 -4.50 6.40
CA GLN A 64 -23.23 -3.86 5.31
C GLN A 64 -22.33 -2.83 4.62
N ALA A 65 -21.66 -1.96 5.38
CA ALA A 65 -20.76 -0.95 4.85
C ALA A 65 -19.57 -1.56 4.09
N SER A 66 -19.00 -2.67 4.58
CA SER A 66 -17.86 -3.32 3.91
C SER A 66 -18.22 -3.89 2.53
N ARG A 67 -19.49 -4.26 2.32
CA ARG A 67 -19.99 -4.80 1.04
C ARG A 67 -20.50 -3.70 0.11
N ASP A 68 -21.24 -2.74 0.64
CA ASP A 68 -22.07 -1.84 -0.17
C ASP A 68 -21.54 -0.39 -0.19
N SER A 69 -20.43 -0.08 0.47
CA SER A 69 -19.90 1.29 0.51
C SER A 69 -19.30 1.75 -0.82
N HIS A 70 -19.93 2.77 -1.42
CA HIS A 70 -19.42 3.45 -2.61
C HIS A 70 -18.07 4.13 -2.39
N GLU A 71 -17.82 4.66 -1.18
CA GLU A 71 -16.54 5.30 -0.85
C GLU A 71 -15.38 4.30 -0.85
N VAL A 72 -15.61 3.10 -0.28
CA VAL A 72 -14.62 2.02 -0.30
C VAL A 72 -14.38 1.55 -1.73
N ALA A 73 -15.43 1.37 -2.52
CA ALA A 73 -15.31 1.01 -3.93
C ALA A 73 -14.51 2.04 -4.75
N ALA A 74 -14.76 3.34 -4.53
CA ALA A 74 -14.02 4.43 -5.15
C ALA A 74 -12.54 4.43 -4.72
N ALA A 75 -12.25 4.21 -3.43
CA ALA A 75 -10.88 4.09 -2.94
C ALA A 75 -10.14 2.91 -3.61
N MET A 76 -10.78 1.75 -3.72
CA MET A 76 -10.22 0.58 -4.41
C MET A 76 -9.99 0.84 -5.91
N ALA A 77 -10.86 1.61 -6.56
CA ALA A 77 -10.64 2.03 -7.94
C ALA A 77 -9.38 2.91 -8.08
N ARG A 78 -9.16 3.87 -7.17
CA ARG A 78 -7.96 4.72 -7.15
C ARG A 78 -6.67 3.90 -6.96
N VAL A 79 -6.69 2.88 -6.10
CA VAL A 79 -5.55 1.97 -5.92
C VAL A 79 -5.25 1.20 -7.20
N ARG A 80 -6.28 0.62 -7.84
CA ARG A 80 -6.11 -0.10 -9.12
C ARG A 80 -5.56 0.81 -10.22
N GLN A 81 -6.05 2.04 -10.29
CA GLN A 81 -5.53 3.05 -11.21
C GLN A 81 -4.04 3.32 -10.97
N ALA A 82 -3.64 3.52 -9.71
CA ALA A 82 -2.24 3.75 -9.36
C ALA A 82 -1.32 2.55 -9.68
N GLN A 83 -1.83 1.33 -9.57
CA GLN A 83 -1.11 0.11 -9.94
C GLN A 83 -0.98 -0.05 -11.46
N ALA A 84 -2.00 0.33 -12.22
CA ALA A 84 -1.97 0.30 -13.68
C ALA A 84 -1.09 1.40 -14.30
N SER A 85 -0.93 2.53 -13.60
CA SER A 85 -0.05 3.63 -14.03
C SER A 85 1.41 3.47 -13.59
N ARG A 86 1.75 2.39 -12.89
CA ARG A 86 3.09 2.09 -12.40
C ARG A 86 3.81 1.17 -13.37
#